data_AF-A0A401WYI8-F1
#
_entry.id   AF-A0A401WYI8-F1
#
_cell.length_a   1.000
_cell.length_b   1.000
_cell.length_c   1.000
_cell.angle_alpha   90.00
_cell.angle_beta   90.00
_cell.angle_gamma   90.00
#
_symmetry.space_group_name_H-M   'P 1'
#
loop_
_entity.id
_entity.type
_entity.pdbx_description
1 polymer ?
#
loop_
_entity_poly.entity_id
_entity_poly.type
_entity_poly.pdbx_seq_one_letter_code
_entity_poly.pdbx_strand_id
1 'polypeptide(L)'
;MTLAPAEAERLLRSRYGEPAKAPTDYVIGFRNPIGRVLAIHRINKTTCVWFQPPAPPPLAGVALLAAPKNGNSNINGPLAPLKRPDTQRAEIDSPTALQRFLEWYDGAPVEALKTPDPLDGIDSTSAFSTLLQKEAKGDLAKDEKADARYLEAKEKSILDIKVSVGKTVFNSNSQVVPTTVKNKELHMSEAELDKLIRDLLNTQEDRCAITGLPFQFLGVQKDDNMLPSLDRIDSDGHYAKGNLQLVCRFINFWKQASDDKEFRRLLAILRKS
;
A
#
# COMPACT_ATOMS: atom_id res chain seq x y z
N MET A 1 -26.02 -16.16 -29.81
CA MET A 1 -26.07 -16.80 -28.48
C MET A 1 -25.56 -15.79 -27.47
N THR A 2 -25.96 -15.86 -26.20
CA THR A 2 -25.51 -14.92 -25.17
C THR A 2 -24.74 -15.68 -24.09
N LEU A 3 -23.61 -15.14 -23.63
CA LEU A 3 -22.81 -15.77 -22.58
C LEU A 3 -23.55 -15.71 -21.24
N ALA A 4 -23.77 -16.87 -20.62
CA ALA A 4 -24.38 -16.97 -19.30
C ALA A 4 -23.41 -16.49 -18.21
N PRO A 5 -23.85 -15.71 -17.20
CA PRO A 5 -22.95 -15.21 -16.16
C PRO A 5 -22.21 -16.29 -15.37
N ALA A 6 -22.83 -17.45 -15.14
CA ALA A 6 -22.18 -18.57 -14.47
C ALA A 6 -20.97 -19.10 -15.27
N GLU A 7 -21.06 -19.10 -16.59
CA GLU A 7 -19.95 -19.49 -17.46
C GLU A 7 -18.87 -18.42 -17.50
N ALA A 8 -19.25 -17.15 -17.58
CA ALA A 8 -18.32 -16.02 -17.47
C ALA A 8 -17.56 -16.02 -16.13
N GLU A 9 -18.25 -16.32 -15.02
CA GLU A 9 -17.64 -16.45 -13.69
C GLU A 9 -16.57 -17.54 -13.67
N ARG A 10 -16.85 -18.73 -14.23
CA ARG A 10 -15.84 -19.81 -14.32
C ARG A 10 -14.61 -19.38 -15.11
N LEU A 11 -14.79 -18.68 -16.23
CA LEU A 11 -13.68 -18.20 -17.06
C LEU A 11 -12.84 -17.14 -16.33
N LEU A 12 -13.49 -16.22 -15.63
CA LEU A 12 -12.81 -15.18 -14.85
C LEU A 12 -12.02 -15.77 -13.67
N ARG A 13 -12.57 -16.76 -12.98
CA ARG A 13 -11.86 -17.51 -11.91
C ARG A 13 -10.68 -18.28 -12.45
N SER A 14 -10.83 -18.93 -13.61
CA SER A 14 -9.73 -19.64 -14.25
C SER A 14 -8.58 -18.70 -14.64
N ARG A 15 -8.90 -17.47 -15.09
CA ARG A 15 -7.91 -16.48 -15.52
C ARG A 15 -7.25 -15.70 -14.39
N TYR A 16 -8.04 -15.21 -13.43
CA TYR A 16 -7.58 -14.27 -12.40
C TYR A 16 -7.49 -14.88 -11.00
N GLY A 17 -7.91 -16.14 -10.82
CA GLY A 17 -7.93 -16.81 -9.53
C GLY A 17 -9.03 -16.29 -8.62
N GLU A 18 -8.67 -15.91 -7.40
CA GLU A 18 -9.63 -15.49 -6.39
C GLU A 18 -10.26 -14.12 -6.69
N PRO A 19 -11.56 -13.94 -6.42
CA PRO A 19 -12.25 -12.66 -6.58
C PRO A 19 -11.65 -11.56 -5.69
N ALA A 20 -11.73 -10.31 -6.15
CA ALA A 20 -11.16 -9.15 -5.43
C ALA A 20 -11.80 -8.88 -4.06
N LYS A 21 -12.97 -9.47 -3.79
CA LYS A 21 -13.64 -9.54 -2.49
C LYS A 21 -14.57 -10.76 -2.47
N ALA A 22 -15.05 -11.15 -1.29
CA ALA A 22 -16.08 -12.19 -1.15
C ALA A 22 -17.24 -11.94 -2.14
N PRO A 23 -17.54 -12.90 -3.05
CA PRO A 23 -18.65 -12.77 -3.99
C PRO A 23 -19.97 -12.58 -3.26
N THR A 24 -20.82 -11.69 -3.77
CA THR A 24 -22.21 -11.61 -3.30
C THR A 24 -23.10 -12.41 -4.24
N ASP A 25 -24.38 -12.58 -3.91
CA ASP A 25 -25.35 -13.22 -4.81
C ASP A 25 -25.49 -12.49 -6.15
N TYR A 26 -25.13 -11.20 -6.18
CA TYR A 26 -25.38 -10.31 -7.31
C TYR A 26 -24.13 -9.97 -8.11
N VAL A 27 -22.99 -9.76 -7.44
CA VAL A 27 -21.79 -9.22 -8.07
C VAL A 27 -20.57 -10.02 -7.67
N ILE A 28 -19.75 -10.30 -8.66
CA ILE A 28 -18.40 -10.81 -8.48
C ILE A 28 -17.45 -9.96 -9.30
N GLY A 29 -16.27 -9.67 -8.75
CA GLY A 29 -15.27 -8.86 -9.43
C GLY A 29 -13.87 -9.34 -9.19
N PHE A 30 -12.99 -8.94 -10.09
CA PHE A 30 -11.61 -9.41 -10.20
C PHE A 30 -10.70 -8.21 -10.45
N ARG A 31 -9.42 -8.39 -10.11
CA ARG A 31 -8.37 -7.46 -10.50
C ARG A 31 -7.48 -8.16 -11.51
N ASN A 32 -7.21 -7.49 -12.63
CA ASN A 32 -6.33 -8.03 -13.65
C ASN A 32 -4.85 -7.83 -13.29
N PRO A 33 -3.90 -8.44 -14.02
CA PRO A 33 -2.46 -8.39 -13.69
C PRO A 33 -1.86 -6.98 -13.64
N ILE A 34 -2.40 -6.04 -14.42
CA ILE A 34 -1.97 -4.63 -14.45
C ILE A 34 -2.70 -3.75 -13.41
N GLY A 35 -3.50 -4.37 -12.54
CA GLY A 35 -4.12 -3.71 -11.40
C GLY A 35 -5.48 -3.06 -11.65
N ARG A 36 -6.10 -3.22 -12.83
CA ARG A 36 -7.46 -2.73 -13.11
C ARG A 36 -8.52 -3.67 -12.53
N VAL A 37 -9.65 -3.10 -12.15
CA VAL A 37 -10.80 -3.83 -11.61
C VAL A 37 -11.85 -4.02 -12.71
N LEU A 38 -12.41 -5.22 -12.76
CA LEU A 38 -13.61 -5.54 -13.52
C LEU A 38 -14.60 -6.35 -12.68
N ALA A 39 -15.88 -6.29 -13.02
CA ALA A 39 -16.92 -7.06 -12.33
C ALA A 39 -18.03 -7.49 -13.29
N ILE A 40 -18.74 -8.56 -12.93
CA ILE A 40 -19.93 -9.01 -13.64
C ILE A 40 -21.11 -9.15 -12.69
N HIS A 41 -22.31 -9.05 -13.25
CA HIS A 41 -23.54 -9.38 -12.52
C HIS A 41 -23.85 -10.87 -12.66
N ARG A 42 -24.07 -11.56 -11.55
CA ARG A 42 -24.19 -13.03 -11.51
C ARG A 42 -25.56 -13.55 -11.91
N ILE A 43 -26.61 -12.73 -11.76
CA ILE A 43 -28.01 -13.16 -11.97
C ILE A 43 -28.69 -12.52 -13.20
N ASN A 44 -27.94 -11.78 -14.03
CA ASN A 44 -28.52 -11.18 -15.24
C ASN A 44 -28.72 -12.23 -16.34
N LYS A 45 -29.61 -11.94 -17.29
CA LYS A 45 -29.83 -12.81 -18.47
C LYS A 45 -28.61 -12.89 -19.37
N THR A 46 -27.84 -11.81 -19.45
CA THR A 46 -26.64 -11.72 -20.30
C THR A 46 -25.44 -11.23 -19.47
N THR A 47 -24.25 -11.63 -19.89
CA THR A 47 -23.00 -11.21 -19.23
C THR A 47 -22.71 -9.76 -19.58
N CYS A 48 -22.86 -8.89 -18.58
CA CYS A 48 -22.39 -7.50 -18.62
C CYS A 48 -21.15 -7.37 -17.73
N VAL A 49 -20.06 -6.88 -18.31
CA VAL A 49 -18.82 -6.58 -17.60
C VAL A 49 -18.74 -5.09 -17.32
N TRP A 50 -18.62 -4.71 -16.05
CA TRP A 50 -18.10 -3.40 -15.64
C TRP A 50 -16.59 -3.42 -15.65
N PHE A 51 -15.95 -2.40 -16.21
CA PHE A 51 -14.50 -2.31 -16.24
C PHE A 51 -14.04 -0.86 -16.23
N GLN A 52 -12.85 -0.62 -15.68
CA GLN A 52 -12.20 0.68 -15.74
C GLN A 52 -11.68 0.97 -17.17
N PRO A 53 -11.55 2.24 -17.60
CA PRO A 53 -10.97 2.59 -18.91
C PRO A 53 -9.59 1.93 -19.16
N PRO A 54 -9.16 1.82 -20.43
CA PRO A 54 -9.66 2.48 -21.65
C PRO A 54 -10.87 1.79 -22.28
N ALA A 55 -11.43 2.39 -23.34
CA ALA A 55 -12.46 1.75 -24.16
C ALA A 55 -11.84 0.68 -25.08
N PRO A 56 -12.48 -0.50 -25.22
CA PRO A 56 -12.01 -1.50 -26.16
C PRO A 56 -12.09 -1.00 -27.59
N PRO A 57 -11.15 -1.42 -28.46
CA PRO A 57 -11.36 -1.33 -29.90
C PRO A 57 -12.61 -2.16 -30.29
N PRO A 58 -13.13 -2.04 -31.51
CA PRO A 58 -14.19 -2.92 -31.98
C PRO A 58 -13.75 -4.39 -31.87
N LEU A 59 -14.37 -5.13 -30.95
CA LEU A 59 -14.10 -6.54 -30.68
C LEU A 59 -15.33 -7.37 -31.04
N ALA A 60 -15.16 -8.41 -31.84
CA ALA A 60 -16.25 -9.29 -32.24
C ALA A 60 -16.89 -9.96 -31.01
N GLY A 61 -18.18 -9.72 -30.83
CA GLY A 61 -18.99 -10.22 -29.72
C GLY A 61 -18.91 -9.42 -28.41
N VAL A 62 -18.33 -8.20 -28.47
CA VAL A 62 -18.25 -7.25 -27.36
C VAL A 62 -18.99 -5.97 -27.75
N ALA A 63 -20.09 -5.67 -27.07
CA ALA A 63 -20.88 -4.47 -27.33
C ALA A 63 -20.77 -3.48 -26.15
N LEU A 64 -20.20 -2.29 -26.40
CA LEU A 64 -20.16 -1.23 -25.40
C LEU A 64 -21.54 -0.63 -25.15
N LEU A 65 -21.84 -0.39 -23.88
CA LEU A 65 -23.12 0.14 -23.43
C LEU A 65 -22.96 1.60 -23.03
N ALA A 66 -23.88 2.44 -23.51
CA ALA A 66 -23.82 3.90 -23.36
C ALA A 66 -23.90 4.39 -21.90
N ALA A 67 -24.44 3.58 -20.99
CA ALA A 67 -24.58 3.95 -19.58
C ALA A 67 -23.81 3.00 -18.66
N PRO A 68 -22.95 3.53 -17.75
CA PRO A 68 -22.17 2.71 -16.82
C PRO A 68 -23.05 1.86 -15.88
N LYS A 69 -24.23 2.38 -15.50
CA LYS A 69 -25.13 1.79 -14.48
C LYS A 69 -24.36 1.29 -13.24
N ASN A 70 -23.45 2.11 -12.74
CA ASN A 70 -22.58 1.80 -11.61
C ASN A 70 -23.23 2.07 -10.23
N GLY A 71 -24.55 2.35 -10.18
CA GLY A 71 -25.28 2.60 -8.92
C GLY A 71 -25.40 1.40 -7.97
N ASN A 72 -25.07 0.19 -8.40
CA ASN A 72 -25.22 -1.04 -7.59
C ASN A 72 -24.47 -0.94 -6.26
N SER A 73 -25.15 -1.15 -5.13
CA SER A 73 -24.58 -1.05 -3.77
C SER A 73 -23.48 -2.08 -3.51
N ASN A 74 -23.44 -3.19 -4.26
CA ASN A 74 -22.42 -4.23 -4.17
C ASN A 74 -21.10 -3.87 -4.88
N ILE A 75 -21.07 -2.80 -5.68
CA ILE A 75 -19.83 -2.25 -6.24
C ILE A 75 -19.20 -1.35 -5.17
N ASN A 76 -18.53 -1.96 -4.20
CA ASN A 76 -17.99 -1.31 -3.02
C ASN A 76 -16.64 -1.94 -2.61
N GLY A 77 -15.96 -1.33 -1.64
CA GLY A 77 -14.67 -1.81 -1.14
C GLY A 77 -13.66 -1.93 -2.29
N PRO A 78 -13.04 -3.12 -2.51
CA PRO A 78 -12.12 -3.35 -3.62
C PRO A 78 -12.69 -3.09 -5.02
N LEU A 79 -14.03 -3.07 -5.18
CA LEU A 79 -14.71 -2.75 -6.44
C LEU A 79 -15.10 -1.28 -6.57
N ALA A 80 -14.85 -0.43 -5.57
CA ALA A 80 -15.16 0.99 -5.59
C ALA A 80 -14.61 1.76 -6.81
N PRO A 81 -13.46 1.40 -7.43
CA PRO A 81 -13.03 2.04 -8.67
C PRO A 81 -14.06 1.98 -9.82
N LEU A 82 -14.99 1.03 -9.81
CA LEU A 82 -16.08 0.93 -10.78
C LEU A 82 -17.26 1.88 -10.49
N LYS A 83 -17.21 2.68 -9.41
CA LYS A 83 -18.18 3.76 -9.11
C LYS A 83 -17.87 5.06 -9.86
N ARG A 84 -16.71 5.15 -10.48
CA ARG A 84 -16.27 6.36 -11.18
C ARG A 84 -17.15 6.63 -12.41
N PRO A 85 -17.35 7.91 -12.79
CA PRO A 85 -18.17 8.28 -13.94
C PRO A 85 -17.61 7.77 -15.28
N ASP A 86 -16.30 7.50 -15.34
CA ASP A 86 -15.59 6.95 -16.52
C ASP A 86 -15.63 5.41 -16.60
N THR A 87 -16.34 4.74 -15.69
CA THR A 87 -16.53 3.29 -15.75
C THR A 87 -17.25 2.92 -17.03
N GLN A 88 -16.80 1.86 -17.69
CA GLN A 88 -17.43 1.37 -18.91
C GLN A 88 -18.15 0.06 -18.64
N ARG A 89 -19.14 -0.23 -19.49
CA ARG A 89 -19.87 -1.49 -19.45
C ARG A 89 -19.92 -2.11 -20.84
N ALA A 90 -19.60 -3.39 -20.94
CA ALA A 90 -19.69 -4.14 -22.18
C ALA A 90 -20.58 -5.37 -21.98
N GLU A 91 -21.44 -5.64 -22.95
CA GLU A 91 -22.14 -6.91 -23.07
C GLU A 91 -21.31 -7.89 -23.90
N ILE A 92 -21.22 -9.13 -23.42
CA ILE A 92 -20.39 -10.17 -24.02
C ILE A 92 -21.28 -11.32 -24.48
N ASP A 93 -21.19 -11.69 -25.75
CA ASP A 93 -22.11 -12.65 -26.36
C ASP A 93 -21.65 -14.12 -26.29
N SER A 94 -20.37 -14.37 -26.05
CA SER A 94 -19.78 -15.71 -26.12
C SER A 94 -18.51 -15.87 -25.26
N PRO A 95 -18.14 -17.11 -24.88
CA PRO A 95 -16.88 -17.39 -24.18
C PRO A 95 -15.66 -16.85 -24.92
N THR A 96 -15.64 -16.99 -26.25
CA THR A 96 -14.55 -16.52 -27.10
C THR A 96 -14.46 -14.99 -27.11
N ALA A 97 -15.61 -14.30 -27.14
CA ALA A 97 -15.63 -12.84 -27.02
C ALA A 97 -15.10 -12.39 -25.65
N LEU A 98 -15.44 -13.10 -24.57
CA LEU A 98 -14.89 -12.82 -23.25
C LEU A 98 -13.37 -12.99 -23.23
N GLN A 99 -12.84 -14.09 -23.76
CA GLN A 99 -11.39 -14.33 -23.80
C GLN A 99 -10.64 -13.23 -24.56
N ARG A 100 -11.11 -12.85 -25.76
CA ARG A 100 -10.54 -11.75 -26.54
C ARG A 100 -10.57 -10.43 -25.77
N PHE A 101 -11.69 -10.14 -25.11
CA PHE A 101 -11.83 -8.95 -24.27
C PHE A 101 -10.80 -8.95 -23.14
N LEU A 102 -10.63 -10.07 -22.43
CA LEU A 102 -9.69 -10.16 -21.30
C LEU A 102 -8.22 -10.13 -21.76
N GLU A 103 -7.88 -10.76 -22.88
CA GLU A 103 -6.55 -10.69 -23.49
C GLU A 103 -6.17 -9.24 -23.83
N TRP A 104 -7.08 -8.53 -24.49
CA TRP A 104 -6.89 -7.10 -24.75
C TRP A 104 -6.82 -6.31 -23.44
N TYR A 105 -7.73 -6.53 -22.49
CA TYR A 105 -7.85 -5.71 -21.28
C TYR A 105 -6.63 -5.83 -20.35
N ASP A 106 -5.99 -7.00 -20.34
CA ASP A 106 -4.79 -7.28 -19.56
C ASP A 106 -3.54 -6.62 -20.16
N GLY A 107 -3.49 -6.49 -21.49
CA GLY A 107 -2.39 -5.84 -22.21
C GLY A 107 -2.65 -4.38 -22.60
N ALA A 108 -3.88 -3.89 -22.41
CA ALA A 108 -4.27 -2.56 -22.87
C ALA A 108 -3.46 -1.50 -22.13
N PRO A 109 -2.83 -0.55 -22.85
CA PRO A 109 -1.98 0.47 -22.24
C PRO A 109 -2.76 1.17 -21.14
N VAL A 110 -2.08 1.44 -20.03
CA VAL A 110 -2.59 2.34 -18.99
C VAL A 110 -2.64 3.72 -19.62
N GLU A 111 -3.69 4.02 -20.39
CA GLU A 111 -4.05 5.39 -20.70
C GLU A 111 -4.18 6.08 -19.35
N ALA A 112 -3.18 6.91 -19.06
CA ALA A 112 -3.24 7.84 -17.96
C ALA A 112 -4.60 8.52 -18.04
N LEU A 113 -5.32 8.50 -16.92
CA LEU A 113 -6.50 9.32 -16.69
C LEU A 113 -6.33 10.65 -17.43
N LYS A 114 -7.22 10.96 -18.37
CA LYS A 114 -7.44 12.34 -18.81
C LYS A 114 -8.10 13.13 -17.68
N THR A 115 -7.42 13.22 -16.55
CA THR A 115 -7.38 14.45 -15.76
C THR A 115 -6.48 15.39 -16.53
N PRO A 116 -6.83 16.69 -16.70
CA PRO A 116 -5.84 17.65 -17.13
C PRO A 116 -4.66 17.51 -16.19
N ASP A 117 -3.49 17.18 -16.74
CA ASP A 117 -2.26 17.09 -15.99
C ASP A 117 -1.96 18.51 -15.46
N PRO A 118 -1.85 18.73 -14.13
CA PRO A 118 -1.34 19.99 -13.61
C PRO A 118 0.13 20.24 -14.00
N LEU A 119 0.77 19.31 -14.73
CA LEU A 119 2.14 19.40 -15.24
C LEU A 119 2.24 19.52 -16.77
N ASP A 120 1.22 20.06 -17.45
CA ASP A 120 1.48 20.86 -18.66
C ASP A 120 2.25 22.12 -18.23
N GLY A 121 3.54 21.95 -17.94
CA GLY A 121 4.38 23.03 -17.40
C GLY A 121 5.73 22.67 -16.78
N ILE A 122 6.20 21.41 -16.82
CA ILE A 122 7.58 21.10 -16.39
C ILE A 122 8.32 20.28 -17.45
N ASP A 123 9.06 21.01 -18.27
CA ASP A 123 10.09 20.57 -19.23
C ASP A 123 11.21 19.76 -18.54
N SER A 124 10.94 18.48 -18.23
CA SER A 124 11.89 17.59 -17.53
C SER A 124 12.12 16.23 -18.20
N THR A 125 11.29 15.86 -19.18
CA THR A 125 11.42 14.62 -19.96
C THR A 125 12.49 14.69 -21.07
N SER A 126 12.74 15.90 -21.60
CA SER A 126 13.75 16.16 -22.64
C SER A 126 15.19 16.01 -22.10
N ALA A 127 15.45 16.53 -20.89
CA ALA A 127 16.77 16.44 -20.28
C ALA A 127 17.16 14.99 -19.93
N PHE A 128 16.22 14.20 -19.40
CA PHE A 128 16.45 12.81 -19.00
C PHE A 128 16.72 11.88 -20.20
N SER A 129 15.93 12.01 -21.26
CA SER A 129 16.13 11.24 -22.49
C SER A 129 17.46 11.59 -23.18
N THR A 130 17.85 12.86 -23.14
CA THR A 130 19.16 13.32 -23.65
C THR A 130 20.33 12.78 -22.82
N LEU A 131 20.21 12.74 -21.50
CA LEU A 131 21.26 12.24 -20.61
C LEU A 131 21.48 10.73 -20.75
N LEU A 132 20.40 9.93 -20.83
CA LEU A 132 20.47 8.49 -21.06
C LEU A 132 21.10 8.14 -22.42
N GLN A 133 20.81 8.93 -23.46
CA GLN A 133 21.44 8.76 -24.77
C GLN A 133 22.94 9.07 -24.76
N LYS A 134 23.37 10.08 -23.99
CA LYS A 134 24.79 10.39 -23.78
C LYS A 134 25.50 9.32 -22.94
N GLU A 135 24.84 8.75 -21.93
CA GLU A 135 25.39 7.64 -21.14
C GLU A 135 25.60 6.38 -21.98
N ALA A 136 24.60 5.99 -22.78
CA ALA A 136 24.68 4.85 -23.68
C ALA A 136 25.78 4.99 -24.76
N LYS A 137 26.12 6.23 -25.13
CA LYS A 137 27.22 6.56 -26.06
C LYS A 137 28.58 6.71 -25.38
N GLY A 138 28.64 6.72 -24.05
CA GLY A 138 29.88 6.87 -23.28
C GLY A 138 30.40 8.31 -23.17
N ASP A 139 29.64 9.30 -23.63
CA ASP A 139 30.07 10.70 -23.84
C ASP A 139 29.86 11.61 -22.62
N LEU A 140 29.53 11.07 -21.45
CA LEU A 140 29.26 11.88 -20.25
C LEU A 140 30.54 12.30 -19.51
N ALA A 141 30.63 13.58 -19.16
CA ALA A 141 31.62 14.09 -18.22
C ALA A 141 31.39 13.50 -16.81
N LYS A 142 32.41 13.57 -15.93
CA LYS A 142 32.38 12.90 -14.62
C LYS A 142 31.22 13.38 -13.72
N ASP A 143 30.89 14.67 -13.77
CA ASP A 143 29.78 15.27 -13.01
C ASP A 143 28.43 14.92 -13.65
N GLU A 144 28.32 14.91 -14.98
CA GLU A 144 27.10 14.48 -15.68
C GLU A 144 26.79 12.99 -15.43
N LYS A 145 27.81 12.14 -15.21
CA LYS A 145 27.63 10.73 -14.79
C LYS A 145 27.08 10.60 -13.37
N ALA A 146 27.42 11.52 -12.47
CA ALA A 146 26.88 11.51 -11.11
C ALA A 146 25.39 11.91 -11.14
N ASP A 147 25.04 12.92 -11.92
CA ASP A 147 23.66 13.36 -12.13
C ASP A 147 22.81 12.26 -12.81
N ALA A 148 23.35 11.58 -13.83
CA ALA A 148 22.70 10.44 -14.48
C ALA A 148 22.32 9.35 -13.47
N ARG A 149 23.28 8.95 -12.64
CA ARG A 149 23.08 7.91 -11.61
C ARG A 149 22.07 8.32 -10.55
N TYR A 150 22.08 9.60 -10.14
CA TYR A 150 21.09 10.12 -9.20
C TYR A 150 19.68 10.07 -9.78
N LEU A 151 19.52 10.51 -11.03
CA LEU A 151 18.23 10.45 -11.74
C LEU A 151 17.76 9.01 -11.92
N GLU A 152 18.64 8.08 -12.30
CA GLU A 152 18.32 6.66 -12.40
C GLU A 152 17.88 6.06 -11.05
N ALA A 153 18.59 6.39 -9.97
CA ALA A 153 18.24 5.94 -8.61
C ALA A 153 16.88 6.50 -8.16
N LYS A 154 16.59 7.76 -8.50
CA LYS A 154 15.31 8.40 -8.23
C LYS A 154 14.17 7.70 -8.97
N GLU A 155 14.34 7.39 -10.26
CA GLU A 155 13.33 6.66 -11.05
C GLU A 155 13.09 5.25 -10.51
N LYS A 156 14.15 4.52 -10.14
CA LYS A 156 14.02 3.21 -9.47
C LYS A 156 13.22 3.32 -8.16
N SER A 157 13.44 4.39 -7.40
CA SER A 157 12.72 4.64 -6.15
C SER A 157 11.24 4.95 -6.40
N ILE A 158 10.93 5.75 -7.42
CA ILE A 158 9.53 6.03 -7.83
C ILE A 158 8.81 4.74 -8.21
N LEU A 159 9.48 3.85 -8.95
CA LEU A 159 8.90 2.56 -9.34
C LEU A 159 8.62 1.68 -8.11
N ASP A 160 9.58 1.56 -7.19
CA ASP A 160 9.42 0.78 -5.96
C ASP A 160 8.26 1.33 -5.09
N ILE A 161 8.19 2.65 -4.92
CA ILE A 161 7.08 3.31 -4.21
C ILE A 161 5.73 2.96 -4.85
N LYS A 162 5.62 3.03 -6.18
CA LYS A 162 4.38 2.67 -6.89
C LYS A 162 4.00 1.21 -6.67
N VAL A 163 4.97 0.29 -6.71
CA VAL A 163 4.75 -1.14 -6.44
C VAL A 163 4.29 -1.36 -4.99
N SER A 164 4.95 -0.72 -4.03
CA SER A 164 4.63 -0.79 -2.60
C SER A 164 3.22 -0.27 -2.29
N VAL A 165 2.83 0.86 -2.88
CA VAL A 165 1.47 1.40 -2.78
C VAL A 165 0.46 0.44 -3.38
N GLY A 166 0.74 -0.10 -4.57
CA GLY A 166 -0.12 -1.09 -5.22
C GLY A 166 -0.34 -2.33 -4.34
N LYS A 167 0.73 -2.87 -3.76
CA LYS A 167 0.69 -4.00 -2.83
C LYS A 167 -0.10 -3.68 -1.55
N THR A 168 0.09 -2.48 -1.00
CA THR A 168 -0.64 -2.03 0.20
C THR A 168 -2.13 -1.91 -0.07
N VAL A 169 -2.52 -1.27 -1.17
CA VAL A 169 -3.94 -1.15 -1.57
C VAL A 169 -4.57 -2.51 -1.84
N PHE A 170 -3.81 -3.45 -2.42
CA PHE A 170 -4.27 -4.83 -2.64
C PHE A 170 -4.53 -5.57 -1.32
N ASN A 171 -3.60 -5.46 -0.36
CA ASN A 171 -3.67 -6.16 0.92
C ASN A 171 -4.63 -5.50 1.94
N SER A 172 -4.87 -4.20 1.83
CA SER A 172 -5.75 -3.43 2.71
C SER A 172 -7.21 -3.49 2.26
N ASN A 173 -7.71 -4.69 1.95
CA ASN A 173 -9.06 -4.96 1.44
C ASN A 173 -10.10 -5.20 2.56
N SER A 174 -9.89 -4.60 3.74
CA SER A 174 -10.71 -4.79 4.94
C SER A 174 -10.78 -6.23 5.45
N GLN A 175 -9.82 -7.08 5.07
CA GLN A 175 -9.67 -8.41 5.64
C GLN A 175 -9.34 -8.35 7.15
N VAL A 176 -9.88 -9.31 7.89
CA VAL A 176 -9.46 -9.59 9.27
C VAL A 176 -8.35 -10.63 9.19
N VAL A 177 -7.12 -10.21 9.43
CA VAL A 177 -5.96 -11.11 9.49
C VAL A 177 -5.69 -11.46 10.96
N PRO A 178 -5.71 -12.74 11.35
CA PRO A 178 -5.29 -13.13 12.69
C PRO A 178 -3.81 -12.80 12.85
N THR A 179 -3.47 -12.03 13.90
CA THR A 179 -2.10 -11.67 14.21
C THR A 179 -1.57 -12.55 15.33
N THR A 180 -0.34 -13.02 15.20
CA THR A 180 0.37 -13.68 16.30
C THR A 180 0.82 -12.62 17.30
N VAL A 181 0.31 -12.69 18.52
CA VAL A 181 0.75 -11.83 19.62
C VAL A 181 1.96 -12.48 20.27
N LYS A 182 3.07 -11.73 20.39
CA LYS A 182 4.29 -12.21 21.09
C LYS A 182 3.97 -12.55 22.53
N ASN A 183 4.45 -13.70 23.03
CA ASN A 183 4.39 -14.00 24.46
C ASN A 183 5.31 -13.04 25.22
N LYS A 184 4.74 -12.27 26.15
CA LYS A 184 5.47 -11.26 26.93
C LYS A 184 5.31 -11.59 28.41
N GLU A 185 6.31 -12.27 28.96
CA GLU A 185 6.34 -12.61 30.37
C GLU A 185 7.05 -11.52 31.17
N LEU A 186 6.62 -11.38 32.43
CA LEU A 186 7.32 -10.58 33.43
C LEU A 186 8.21 -11.53 34.24
N HIS A 187 9.53 -11.41 34.08
CA HIS A 187 10.51 -12.28 34.74
C HIS A 187 11.05 -11.65 36.02
N MET A 188 10.16 -11.04 36.81
CA MET A 188 10.44 -10.48 38.14
C MET A 188 9.13 -10.31 38.93
N SER A 189 9.23 -10.22 40.25
CA SER A 189 8.10 -9.87 41.10
C SER A 189 7.69 -8.40 40.93
N GLU A 190 6.48 -8.06 41.36
CA GLU A 190 5.98 -6.68 41.36
C GLU A 190 6.88 -5.73 42.18
N ALA A 191 7.36 -6.18 43.34
CA ALA A 191 8.27 -5.40 44.18
C ALA A 191 9.63 -5.15 43.50
N GLU A 192 10.15 -6.14 42.77
CA GLU A 192 11.37 -5.96 41.98
C GLU A 192 11.17 -5.04 40.78
N LEU A 193 9.98 -5.06 40.18
CA LEU A 193 9.62 -4.16 39.09
C LEU A 193 9.50 -2.71 39.58
N ASP A 194 8.81 -2.46 40.70
CA ASP A 194 8.73 -1.12 41.31
C ASP A 194 10.13 -0.58 41.64
N LYS A 195 10.97 -1.42 42.27
CA LYS A 195 12.36 -1.05 42.55
C LYS A 195 13.13 -0.71 41.28
N LEU A 196 13.03 -1.55 40.25
CA LEU A 196 13.70 -1.32 38.97
C LEU A 196 13.26 0.00 38.31
N ILE A 197 11.95 0.30 38.31
CA ILE A 197 11.43 1.54 37.73
C ILE A 197 11.97 2.76 38.47
N ARG A 198 12.04 2.72 39.81
CA ARG A 198 12.64 3.80 40.61
C ARG A 198 14.13 3.95 40.35
N ASP A 199 14.87 2.84 40.29
CA ASP A 199 16.29 2.83 39.99
C ASP A 199 16.58 3.40 38.59
N LEU A 200 15.74 3.09 37.60
CA LEU A 200 15.81 3.65 36.24
C LEU A 200 15.52 5.16 36.23
N LEU A 201 14.46 5.63 36.91
CA LEU A 201 14.16 7.06 37.00
C LEU A 201 15.34 7.84 37.59
N ASN A 202 15.90 7.34 38.69
CA ASN A 202 17.05 7.95 39.36
C ASN A 202 18.30 7.94 38.48
N THR A 203 18.65 6.78 37.90
CA THR A 203 19.87 6.63 37.08
C THR A 203 19.79 7.42 35.78
N GLN A 204 18.59 7.56 35.21
CA GLN A 204 18.35 8.34 34.01
C GLN A 204 18.07 9.83 34.31
N GLU A 205 18.10 10.24 35.58
CA GLU A 205 17.83 11.62 36.02
C GLU A 205 16.49 12.16 35.50
N ASP A 206 15.43 11.35 35.60
CA ASP A 206 14.08 11.66 35.08
C ASP A 206 14.05 12.04 33.59
N ARG A 207 14.94 11.44 32.78
CA ARG A 207 15.02 11.67 31.34
C ARG A 207 14.88 10.39 30.53
N CYS A 208 14.38 10.54 29.31
CA CYS A 208 14.25 9.47 28.33
C CYS A 208 15.62 8.85 27.98
N ALA A 209 15.76 7.53 28.09
CA ALA A 209 17.02 6.83 27.79
C ALA A 209 17.45 6.92 26.31
N ILE A 210 16.51 7.12 25.39
CA ILE A 210 16.80 7.24 23.95
C ILE A 210 17.09 8.69 23.57
N THR A 211 16.25 9.63 24.03
CA THR A 211 16.34 11.02 23.57
C THR A 211 17.01 11.97 24.55
N GLY A 212 17.09 11.63 25.83
CA GLY A 212 17.49 12.55 26.89
C GLY A 212 16.47 13.66 27.16
N LEU A 213 15.26 13.62 26.59
CA LEU A 213 14.23 14.61 26.94
C LEU A 213 13.75 14.39 28.38
N PRO A 214 13.46 15.46 29.14
CA PRO A 214 12.89 15.32 30.49
C PRO A 214 11.49 14.72 30.42
N PHE A 215 11.20 13.81 31.36
CA PHE A 215 9.86 13.30 31.53
C PHE A 215 8.93 14.41 32.06
N GLN A 216 7.66 14.27 31.72
CA GLN A 216 6.59 14.95 32.43
C GLN A 216 5.78 13.88 33.16
N PHE A 217 5.52 14.06 34.45
CA PHE A 217 4.87 13.02 35.25
C PHE A 217 3.35 13.13 35.23
N LEU A 218 2.69 11.98 35.45
CA LEU A 218 1.24 11.89 35.44
C LEU A 218 0.60 12.85 36.47
N GLY A 219 -0.40 13.60 36.02
CA GLY A 219 -1.12 14.59 36.81
C GLY A 219 -0.54 16.01 36.73
N VAL A 220 0.71 16.16 36.26
CA VAL A 220 1.37 17.47 36.11
C VAL A 220 1.91 17.71 34.71
N GLN A 221 1.74 16.75 33.79
CA GLN A 221 2.18 16.86 32.41
C GLN A 221 1.37 17.88 31.63
N LYS A 222 2.05 18.58 30.73
CA LYS A 222 1.46 19.43 29.69
C LYS A 222 1.20 18.65 28.40
N ASP A 223 1.95 17.57 28.19
CA ASP A 223 1.84 16.71 27.01
C ASP A 223 1.93 15.23 27.42
N ASP A 224 0.89 14.46 27.12
CA ASP A 224 0.81 13.03 27.41
C ASP A 224 1.88 12.21 26.68
N ASN A 225 2.41 12.73 25.58
CA ASN A 225 3.51 12.11 24.85
C ASN A 225 4.81 12.10 25.65
N MET A 226 4.96 13.05 26.58
CA MET A 226 6.14 13.21 27.42
C MET A 226 6.11 12.37 28.71
N LEU A 227 5.02 11.64 28.95
CA LEU A 227 4.91 10.70 30.06
C LEU A 227 5.97 9.59 29.93
N PRO A 228 6.57 9.15 31.05
CA PRO A 228 7.47 8.01 31.05
C PRO A 228 6.72 6.73 30.65
N SER A 229 7.39 5.87 29.90
CA SER A 229 6.90 4.59 29.43
C SER A 229 8.02 3.56 29.48
N LEU A 230 7.70 2.36 29.95
CA LEU A 230 8.66 1.26 30.05
C LEU A 230 8.80 0.58 28.67
N ASP A 231 9.98 0.71 28.08
CA ASP A 231 10.35 0.11 26.78
C ASP A 231 11.25 -1.12 27.00
N ARG A 232 11.10 -2.09 26.10
CA ARG A 232 12.00 -3.24 26.02
C ARG A 232 13.08 -2.91 25.01
N ILE A 233 14.35 -2.95 25.41
CA ILE A 233 15.49 -2.66 24.52
C ILE A 233 15.42 -3.61 23.32
N ASP A 234 15.39 -4.92 23.60
CA ASP A 234 15.02 -5.97 22.67
C ASP A 234 13.50 -6.22 22.73
N SER A 235 12.80 -5.81 21.66
CA SER A 235 11.34 -5.96 21.52
C SER A 235 10.87 -7.40 21.28
N ASP A 236 11.77 -8.33 20.95
CA ASP A 236 11.53 -9.77 20.86
C ASP A 236 11.68 -10.48 22.22
N GLY A 237 12.42 -9.88 23.15
CA GLY A 237 12.59 -10.38 24.51
C GLY A 237 11.44 -10.10 25.49
N HIS A 238 11.60 -10.60 26.72
CA HIS A 238 10.66 -10.46 27.84
C HIS A 238 10.94 -9.22 28.71
N TYR A 239 10.06 -8.93 29.66
CA TYR A 239 10.30 -7.90 30.68
C TYR A 239 11.26 -8.44 31.75
N ALA A 240 12.55 -8.22 31.53
CA ALA A 240 13.64 -8.66 32.41
C ALA A 240 14.58 -7.49 32.74
N LYS A 241 15.24 -7.52 33.91
CA LYS A 241 16.02 -6.38 34.45
C LYS A 241 17.07 -5.81 33.48
N GLY A 242 17.68 -6.65 32.64
CA GLY A 242 18.68 -6.21 31.64
C GLY A 242 18.11 -5.77 30.29
N ASN A 243 16.79 -5.85 30.09
CA ASN A 243 16.12 -5.57 28.83
C ASN A 243 15.16 -4.38 28.91
N LEU A 244 15.23 -3.56 29.95
CA LEU A 244 14.26 -2.50 30.20
C LEU A 244 14.93 -1.13 30.29
N GLN A 245 14.25 -0.13 29.75
CA GLN A 245 14.64 1.27 29.81
C GLN A 245 13.38 2.15 29.92
N LEU A 246 13.51 3.32 30.55
CA LEU A 246 12.41 4.30 30.55
C LEU A 246 12.60 5.31 29.41
N VAL A 247 11.55 5.50 28.62
CA VAL A 247 11.53 6.42 27.48
C VAL A 247 10.25 7.26 27.48
N CYS A 248 10.21 8.36 26.73
CA CYS A 248 8.96 9.10 26.55
C CYS A 248 7.94 8.22 25.80
N ARG A 249 6.66 8.37 26.10
CA ARG A 249 5.58 7.58 25.48
C ARG A 249 5.60 7.65 23.96
N PHE A 250 5.83 8.82 23.36
CA PHE A 250 5.91 8.93 21.91
C PHE A 250 7.12 8.18 21.32
N ILE A 251 8.22 8.12 22.06
CA ILE A 251 9.43 7.41 21.64
C ILE A 251 9.20 5.90 21.65
N ASN A 252 8.55 5.37 22.69
CA ASN A 252 8.14 3.96 22.71
C ASN A 252 7.19 3.65 21.54
N PHE A 253 6.25 4.56 21.28
CA PHE A 253 5.31 4.45 20.16
C PHE A 253 6.00 4.53 18.78
N TRP A 254 7.09 5.27 18.62
CA TRP A 254 7.84 5.33 17.36
C TRP A 254 8.77 4.14 17.19
N LYS A 255 9.41 3.67 18.27
CA LYS A 255 10.28 2.49 18.22
C LYS A 255 9.49 1.22 17.89
N GLN A 256 8.32 1.01 18.52
CA GLN A 256 7.51 -0.21 18.35
C GLN A 256 8.36 -1.49 18.51
N ALA A 257 8.48 -2.26 17.43
CA ALA A 257 9.25 -3.49 17.35
C ALA A 257 10.58 -3.31 16.59
N SER A 258 10.95 -2.07 16.26
CA SER A 258 12.23 -1.76 15.59
C SER A 258 13.40 -2.07 16.53
N ASP A 259 14.53 -2.46 15.94
CA ASP A 259 15.80 -2.62 16.64
C ASP A 259 16.23 -1.31 17.32
N ASP A 260 16.62 -1.37 18.59
CA ASP A 260 16.96 -0.20 19.40
C ASP A 260 18.19 0.56 18.85
N LYS A 261 19.22 -0.17 18.39
CA LYS A 261 20.45 0.45 17.88
C LYS A 261 20.18 1.20 16.58
N GLU A 262 19.45 0.56 15.66
CA GLU A 262 19.08 1.18 14.40
C GLU A 262 18.15 2.39 14.62
N PHE A 263 17.20 2.28 15.53
CA PHE A 263 16.31 3.40 15.87
C PHE A 263 17.09 4.60 16.43
N ARG A 264 18.05 4.38 17.34
CA ARG A 264 18.95 5.42 17.86
C ARG A 264 19.79 6.04 16.74
N ARG A 265 20.30 5.23 15.81
CA ARG A 265 21.06 5.72 14.64
C ARG A 265 20.21 6.66 13.79
N LEU A 266 18.97 6.29 13.49
CA LEU A 266 18.04 7.12 12.72
C LEU A 266 17.67 8.43 13.44
N LEU A 267 17.42 8.39 14.75
CA LEU A 267 17.18 9.59 15.55
C LEU A 267 18.41 10.53 15.58
N ALA A 268 19.62 9.98 15.57
CA ALA A 268 20.84 10.78 15.54
C ALA A 268 21.00 11.55 14.21
N ILE A 269 20.46 11.03 13.11
CA ILE A 269 20.40 11.76 11.83
C ILE A 269 19.49 12.97 11.98
N LEU A 270 18.28 12.80 12.52
CA LEU A 270 17.30 13.89 12.71
C LEU A 270 17.81 15.05 13.56
N ARG A 271 18.77 14.81 14.45
CA ARG A 271 19.38 15.85 15.31
C ARG A 271 20.49 16.64 14.64
N LYS A 272 21.05 16.12 13.55
CA LYS A 272 22.15 16.71 12.79
C LYS A 272 21.66 17.48 11.56
N SER A 273 20.44 17.18 11.11
CA SER A 273 19.69 17.92 10.09
C SER A 273 19.32 19.31 10.60
#